data_AF-A0A3C0RD91-F1
#
_entry.id   AF-A0A3C0RD91-F1
#
_cell.length_a   1.000
_cell.length_b   1.000
_cell.length_c   1.000
_cell.angle_alpha   90.00
_cell.angle_beta   90.00
_cell.angle_gamma   90.00
#
_symmetry.space_group_name_H-M   'P 1'
#
loop_
_entity.id
_entity.type
_entity.pdbx_description
1 polymer ?
#
loop_
_entity_poly.entity_id
_entity_poly.type
_entity_poly.pdbx_seq_one_letter_code
_entity_poly.pdbx_strand_id
1 'polypeptide(L)'
;MYHEHKEIKSAARLAASQIATTQVILKLVDDFKHEKQDNEIIEALEKIGNKAIPFFQPLLIDSESQGGKSRKLIFLLGKINTQEAKDLLELLLIKHTENTDAVLYSLFAISNKSSLEEADIKSKINKLLNASVEILFQIKFLDKTNPILSAALESELLSIRTKCLYWFYTIYDRDTVLKIKQGLQLNTKESIANALELLQLEVNKDFSSLFSLVFENSSIQDKCLQLEQHYKFKQISENTLAKNIIYDVNYRYTSWTKSCVLYTINLKHNFLAPEFIMPFTLSKNEVLKNTAEHLYQQTTSHQ
;
A
#
# COMPACT_ATOMS: atom_id res chain seq x y z
N MET A 1 -29.16 27.52 -10.38
CA MET A 1 -27.77 28.03 -10.29
C MET A 1 -26.71 26.99 -9.92
N TYR A 2 -26.67 26.41 -8.70
CA TYR A 2 -25.58 25.45 -8.34
C TYR A 2 -25.63 24.15 -9.16
N HIS A 3 -26.83 23.65 -9.46
CA HIS A 3 -27.04 22.49 -10.34
C HIS A 3 -26.70 22.78 -11.80
N GLU A 4 -27.10 23.93 -12.34
CA GLU A 4 -26.80 24.33 -13.73
C GLU A 4 -25.29 24.48 -13.97
N HIS A 5 -24.54 25.05 -13.04
CA HIS A 5 -23.08 25.13 -13.15
C HIS A 5 -22.41 23.75 -13.14
N LYS A 6 -23.00 22.76 -12.45
CA LYS A 6 -22.46 21.39 -12.40
C LYS A 6 -22.73 20.65 -13.72
N GLU A 7 -23.94 20.77 -14.27
CA GLU A 7 -24.30 20.17 -15.56
C GLU A 7 -23.48 20.76 -16.72
N ILE A 8 -23.26 22.07 -16.72
CA ILE A 8 -22.42 22.75 -17.72
C ILE A 8 -20.96 22.27 -17.63
N LYS A 9 -20.41 22.12 -16.42
CA LYS A 9 -19.05 21.57 -16.23
C LYS A 9 -18.94 20.13 -16.71
N SER A 10 -19.94 19.30 -16.42
CA SER A 10 -19.97 17.90 -16.85
C SER A 10 -20.04 17.78 -18.38
N ALA A 11 -20.92 18.54 -19.03
CA ALA A 11 -21.02 18.60 -20.48
C ALA A 11 -19.74 19.12 -21.14
N ALA A 12 -19.10 20.15 -20.56
CA ALA A 12 -17.83 20.68 -21.05
C ALA A 12 -16.69 19.65 -20.94
N ARG A 13 -16.65 18.85 -19.86
CA ARG A 13 -15.66 17.76 -19.67
C ARG A 13 -15.87 16.61 -20.66
N LEU A 14 -17.13 16.28 -20.97
CA LEU A 14 -17.45 15.32 -22.02
C LEU A 14 -17.01 15.81 -23.40
N ALA A 15 -17.33 17.06 -23.76
CA ALA A 15 -16.87 17.65 -25.02
C ALA A 15 -15.33 17.74 -25.09
N ALA A 16 -14.69 18.11 -23.98
CA ALA A 16 -13.24 18.12 -23.84
C ALA A 16 -12.60 16.75 -24.12
N SER A 17 -13.22 15.66 -23.65
CA SER A 17 -12.74 14.30 -23.92
C SER A 17 -12.82 13.90 -25.39
N GLN A 18 -13.77 14.46 -26.15
CA GLN A 18 -13.93 14.20 -27.59
C GLN A 18 -12.97 15.04 -28.43
N ILE A 19 -12.70 16.28 -28.02
CA ILE A 19 -11.80 17.21 -28.73
C ILE A 19 -10.33 16.81 -28.50
N ALA A 20 -9.98 16.47 -27.25
CA ALA A 20 -8.67 15.95 -26.85
C ALA A 20 -7.44 16.75 -27.38
N THR A 21 -7.56 18.07 -27.50
CA THR A 21 -6.43 18.94 -27.88
C THR A 21 -5.51 19.17 -26.68
N THR A 22 -4.24 19.45 -26.95
CA THR A 22 -3.22 19.72 -25.92
C THR A 22 -3.66 20.75 -24.87
N GLN A 23 -4.27 21.86 -25.31
CA GLN A 23 -4.75 22.92 -24.41
C GLN A 23 -5.87 22.45 -23.48
N VAL A 24 -6.78 21.63 -24.00
CA VAL A 24 -7.90 21.06 -23.24
C VAL A 24 -7.39 20.06 -22.20
N ILE A 25 -6.43 19.20 -22.57
CA ILE A 25 -5.84 18.24 -21.64
C ILE A 25 -5.08 18.98 -20.52
N LEU A 26 -4.27 19.98 -20.86
CA LEU A 26 -3.58 20.81 -19.87
C LEU A 26 -4.56 21.46 -18.90
N LYS A 27 -5.70 21.97 -19.40
CA LYS A 27 -6.72 22.58 -18.54
C LYS A 27 -7.39 21.57 -17.61
N LEU A 28 -7.71 20.37 -18.11
CA LEU A 28 -8.25 19.29 -17.27
C LEU A 28 -7.27 18.88 -16.16
N VAL A 29 -5.97 18.77 -16.49
CA VAL A 29 -4.93 18.45 -15.51
C VAL A 29 -4.74 19.55 -14.48
N ASP A 30 -4.80 20.82 -14.90
CA ASP A 30 -4.76 21.98 -14.00
C ASP A 30 -5.96 22.01 -13.05
N ASP A 31 -7.18 21.84 -13.58
CA ASP A 31 -8.40 21.78 -12.78
C ASP A 31 -8.36 20.61 -11.77
N PHE A 32 -7.80 19.47 -12.18
CA PHE A 32 -7.61 18.32 -11.30
C PHE A 32 -6.78 18.66 -10.05
N LYS A 33 -5.81 19.58 -10.13
CA LYS A 33 -5.00 19.98 -8.96
C LYS A 33 -5.81 20.69 -7.89
N HIS A 34 -6.81 21.46 -8.28
CA HIS A 34 -7.52 22.36 -7.37
C HIS A 34 -8.93 21.89 -6.99
N GLU A 35 -9.60 21.11 -7.84
CA GLU A 35 -10.97 20.67 -7.56
C GLU A 35 -11.04 19.56 -6.50
N LYS A 36 -12.07 19.62 -5.65
CA LYS A 36 -12.41 18.57 -4.68
C LYS A 36 -13.27 17.46 -5.30
N GLN A 37 -14.09 17.79 -6.30
CA GLN A 37 -14.91 16.85 -7.07
C GLN A 37 -14.26 16.60 -8.43
N ASP A 38 -13.37 15.63 -8.47
CA ASP A 38 -12.46 15.37 -9.58
C ASP A 38 -12.81 14.10 -10.40
N ASN A 39 -13.87 13.37 -10.03
CA ASN A 39 -14.27 12.12 -10.69
C ASN A 39 -14.53 12.31 -12.19
N GLU A 40 -15.28 13.35 -12.57
CA GLU A 40 -15.59 13.64 -13.98
C GLU A 40 -14.34 14.05 -14.78
N ILE A 41 -13.35 14.65 -14.10
CA ILE A 41 -12.07 15.00 -14.72
C ILE A 41 -11.27 13.72 -15.00
N ILE A 42 -11.22 12.81 -14.04
CA ILE A 42 -10.59 11.49 -14.21
C ILE A 42 -11.26 10.70 -15.34
N GLU A 43 -12.59 10.69 -15.43
CA GLU A 43 -13.32 10.03 -16.52
C GLU A 43 -13.02 10.65 -17.89
N ALA A 44 -12.91 11.97 -17.97
CA ALA A 44 -12.53 12.65 -19.21
C ALA A 44 -11.10 12.28 -19.63
N LEU A 45 -10.14 12.28 -18.69
CA LEU A 45 -8.76 11.87 -18.96
C LEU A 45 -8.65 10.38 -19.33
N GLU A 46 -9.48 9.52 -18.72
CA GLU A 46 -9.59 8.09 -19.07
C GLU A 46 -10.01 7.90 -20.52
N LYS A 47 -11.04 8.64 -20.97
CA LYS A 47 -11.51 8.63 -22.37
C LYS A 47 -10.47 9.15 -23.36
N ILE A 48 -9.69 10.16 -22.97
CA ILE A 48 -8.57 10.67 -23.77
C ILE A 48 -7.46 9.61 -23.90
N GLY A 49 -7.28 8.79 -22.87
CA GLY A 49 -6.37 7.65 -22.88
C GLY A 49 -4.90 8.06 -22.90
N ASN A 50 -4.10 7.34 -23.67
CA ASN A 50 -2.64 7.47 -23.70
C ASN A 50 -2.13 8.90 -23.94
N LYS A 51 -2.86 9.70 -24.73
CA LYS A 51 -2.51 11.11 -25.00
C LYS A 51 -2.50 11.99 -23.76
N ALA A 52 -3.21 11.62 -22.69
CA ALA A 52 -3.25 12.39 -21.46
C ALA A 52 -2.01 12.16 -20.57
N ILE A 53 -1.33 11.02 -20.70
CA ILE A 53 -0.26 10.59 -19.80
C ILE A 53 0.88 11.63 -19.68
N PRO A 54 1.44 12.17 -20.78
CA PRO A 54 2.55 13.12 -20.68
C PRO A 54 2.20 14.40 -19.89
N PHE A 55 0.92 14.75 -19.80
CA PHE A 55 0.46 15.98 -19.16
C PHE A 55 0.30 15.85 -17.65
N PHE A 56 -0.07 14.66 -17.15
CA PHE A 56 -0.17 14.43 -15.70
C PHE A 56 1.03 13.65 -15.13
N GLN A 57 1.90 13.09 -15.97
CA GLN A 57 3.12 12.41 -15.53
C GLN A 57 4.02 13.29 -14.62
N PRO A 58 4.28 14.58 -14.92
CA PRO A 58 5.07 15.44 -14.03
C PRO A 58 4.50 15.50 -12.61
N LEU A 59 3.17 15.45 -12.46
CA LEU A 59 2.52 15.45 -11.15
C LEU A 59 2.84 14.21 -10.33
N LEU A 60 3.14 13.09 -10.97
CA LEU A 60 3.48 11.83 -10.33
C LEU A 60 4.99 11.73 -10.00
N ILE A 61 5.84 12.35 -10.82
CA ILE A 61 7.31 12.28 -10.69
C ILE A 61 7.87 13.41 -9.82
N ASP A 62 7.39 14.65 -10.01
CA ASP A 62 8.00 15.85 -9.43
C ASP A 62 7.51 16.16 -8.00
N SER A 63 6.95 15.16 -7.31
CA SER A 63 6.67 15.14 -5.86
C SER A 63 5.56 16.07 -5.31
N GLU A 64 4.93 16.91 -6.14
CA GLU A 64 3.78 17.74 -5.70
C GLU A 64 2.54 16.89 -5.32
N SER A 65 2.41 15.69 -5.88
CA SER A 65 1.28 14.80 -5.59
C SER A 65 1.70 13.69 -4.64
N GLN A 66 1.56 13.91 -3.34
CA GLN A 66 1.41 12.81 -2.36
C GLN A 66 -0.02 12.82 -1.83
N GLY A 67 -0.59 11.64 -1.58
CA GLY A 67 -1.94 11.49 -1.04
C GLY A 67 -2.99 11.06 -2.08
N GLY A 68 -4.25 11.43 -1.84
CA GLY A 68 -5.40 10.88 -2.60
C GLY A 68 -5.37 11.17 -4.11
N LYS A 69 -4.88 12.34 -4.53
CA LYS A 69 -4.86 12.75 -5.94
C LYS A 69 -3.87 11.93 -6.78
N SER A 70 -2.67 11.68 -6.27
CA SER A 70 -1.68 10.82 -6.93
C SER A 70 -2.19 9.40 -7.07
N ARG A 71 -2.84 8.87 -6.03
CA ARG A 71 -3.46 7.53 -6.10
C ARG A 71 -4.52 7.46 -7.19
N LYS A 72 -5.35 8.50 -7.37
CA LYS A 72 -6.32 8.57 -8.46
C LYS A 72 -5.66 8.56 -9.85
N LEU A 73 -4.58 9.33 -10.03
CA LEU A 73 -3.80 9.32 -11.28
C LEU A 73 -3.10 7.97 -11.52
N ILE A 74 -2.60 7.33 -10.47
CA ILE A 74 -2.02 5.97 -10.55
C ILE A 74 -3.10 4.95 -10.96
N PHE A 75 -4.29 5.01 -10.39
CA PHE A 75 -5.42 4.15 -10.79
C PHE A 75 -5.88 4.43 -12.22
N LEU A 76 -5.87 5.70 -12.64
CA LEU A 76 -6.14 6.10 -14.02
C LEU A 76 -5.17 5.43 -14.99
N LEU A 77 -3.87 5.36 -14.69
CA LEU A 77 -2.90 4.62 -15.52
C LEU A 77 -3.29 3.14 -15.69
N GLY A 78 -3.72 2.48 -14.61
CA GLY A 78 -4.19 1.10 -14.66
C GLY A 78 -5.45 0.93 -15.54
N LYS A 79 -6.34 1.92 -15.56
CA LYS A 79 -7.54 1.91 -16.41
C LYS A 79 -7.25 2.21 -17.88
N ILE A 80 -6.28 3.09 -18.17
CA ILE A 80 -5.84 3.40 -19.54
C ILE A 80 -5.28 2.14 -20.22
N ASN A 81 -4.61 1.28 -19.45
CA ASN A 81 -4.19 -0.06 -19.88
C ASN A 81 -3.39 -0.08 -21.20
N THR A 82 -2.37 0.79 -21.30
CA THR A 82 -1.41 0.83 -22.41
C THR A 82 0.02 0.50 -21.94
N GLN A 83 0.93 0.26 -22.89
CA GLN A 83 2.33 -0.03 -22.58
C GLN A 83 3.02 1.20 -21.94
N GLU A 84 2.70 2.41 -22.37
CA GLU A 84 3.25 3.64 -21.80
C GLU A 84 2.75 3.89 -20.37
N ALA A 85 1.49 3.55 -20.09
CA ALA A 85 0.96 3.60 -18.73
C ALA A 85 1.69 2.63 -17.82
N LYS A 86 2.00 1.43 -18.33
CA LYS A 86 2.78 0.42 -17.62
C LYS A 86 4.22 0.88 -17.37
N ASP A 87 4.91 1.40 -18.38
CA ASP A 87 6.28 1.89 -18.26
C ASP A 87 6.38 2.99 -17.18
N LEU A 88 5.40 3.90 -17.14
CA LEU A 88 5.31 4.91 -16.09
C LEU A 88 5.05 4.28 -14.72
N LEU A 89 4.14 3.32 -14.59
CA LEU A 89 3.89 2.63 -13.32
C LEU A 89 5.15 1.89 -12.82
N GLU A 90 5.89 1.22 -13.71
CA GLU A 90 7.16 0.55 -13.36
C GLU A 90 8.23 1.56 -12.92
N LEU A 91 8.30 2.73 -13.57
CA LEU A 91 9.15 3.84 -13.12
C LEU A 91 8.77 4.34 -11.72
N LEU A 92 7.47 4.43 -11.42
CA LEU A 92 6.99 4.84 -10.09
C LEU A 92 7.32 3.82 -9.00
N LEU A 93 7.34 2.51 -9.31
CA LEU A 93 7.80 1.48 -8.36
C LEU A 93 9.27 1.68 -7.97
N ILE A 94 10.08 2.22 -8.87
CA ILE A 94 11.52 2.46 -8.64
C ILE A 94 11.72 3.78 -7.89
N LYS A 95 11.03 4.86 -8.32
CA LYS A 95 11.26 6.22 -7.82
C LYS A 95 10.45 6.61 -6.59
N HIS A 96 9.25 6.05 -6.39
CA HIS A 96 8.29 6.51 -5.38
C HIS A 96 7.67 5.37 -4.59
N THR A 97 8.34 4.97 -3.50
CA THR A 97 7.88 3.85 -2.65
C THR A 97 6.60 4.15 -1.85
N GLU A 98 6.14 5.41 -1.79
CA GLU A 98 4.99 5.84 -0.98
C GLU A 98 3.65 5.31 -1.51
N ASN A 99 3.55 5.14 -2.83
CA ASN A 99 2.32 4.67 -3.49
C ASN A 99 2.47 3.26 -4.06
N THR A 100 3.46 2.49 -3.59
CA THR A 100 3.74 1.11 -4.07
C THR A 100 2.48 0.27 -4.17
N ASP A 101 1.60 0.33 -3.18
CA ASP A 101 0.38 -0.48 -3.15
C ASP A 101 -0.61 -0.08 -4.26
N ALA A 102 -0.78 1.23 -4.50
CA ALA A 102 -1.61 1.73 -5.59
C ALA A 102 -0.99 1.40 -6.95
N VAL A 103 0.33 1.52 -7.08
CA VAL A 103 1.06 1.22 -8.32
C VAL A 103 0.98 -0.27 -8.65
N LEU A 104 1.19 -1.15 -7.67
CA LEU A 104 1.05 -2.60 -7.84
C LEU A 104 -0.38 -3.00 -8.21
N TYR A 105 -1.39 -2.39 -7.59
CA TYR A 105 -2.78 -2.60 -7.96
C TYR A 105 -3.06 -2.16 -9.41
N SER A 106 -2.55 -1.01 -9.83
CA SER A 106 -2.72 -0.54 -11.21
C SER A 106 -1.96 -1.40 -12.22
N LEU A 107 -0.75 -1.85 -11.90
CA LEU A 107 0.00 -2.79 -12.73
C LEU A 107 -0.74 -4.12 -12.87
N PHE A 108 -1.38 -4.58 -11.80
CA PHE A 108 -2.24 -5.76 -11.82
C PHE A 108 -3.44 -5.60 -12.77
N ALA A 109 -3.97 -4.39 -12.95
CA ALA A 109 -5.05 -4.15 -13.91
C ALA A 109 -4.54 -4.33 -15.36
N ILE A 110 -3.27 -3.98 -15.62
CA ILE A 110 -2.67 -4.04 -16.95
C ILE A 110 -2.41 -5.50 -17.37
N SER A 111 -2.72 -5.83 -18.63
CA SER A 111 -2.67 -7.21 -19.16
C SER A 111 -1.28 -7.72 -19.54
N ASN A 112 -0.27 -6.86 -19.61
CA ASN A 112 1.05 -7.23 -20.12
C ASN A 112 2.00 -7.60 -18.97
N LYS A 113 2.75 -8.71 -19.13
CA LYS A 113 3.80 -9.14 -18.17
C LYS A 113 4.80 -8.02 -17.91
N SER A 114 5.24 -7.85 -16.66
CA SER A 114 6.17 -6.77 -16.26
C SER A 114 7.47 -6.81 -17.07
N SER A 115 8.04 -5.63 -17.34
CA SER A 115 9.38 -5.51 -17.96
C SER A 115 10.52 -5.55 -16.92
N LEU A 116 10.18 -5.56 -15.63
CA LEU A 116 11.15 -5.61 -14.53
C LEU A 116 11.93 -6.93 -14.54
N GLU A 117 13.19 -6.86 -14.11
CA GLU A 117 14.02 -8.04 -13.98
C GLU A 117 13.46 -9.00 -12.92
N GLU A 118 13.37 -10.29 -13.27
CA GLU A 118 12.82 -11.32 -12.39
C GLU A 118 13.59 -11.41 -11.06
N ALA A 119 14.90 -11.18 -11.07
CA ALA A 119 15.74 -11.16 -9.87
C ALA A 119 15.32 -10.05 -8.88
N ASP A 120 14.99 -8.86 -9.37
CA ASP A 120 14.52 -7.74 -8.55
C ASP A 120 13.16 -8.04 -7.93
N ILE A 121 12.25 -8.63 -8.72
CA ILE A 121 10.92 -9.05 -8.26
C ILE A 121 11.07 -10.09 -7.14
N LYS A 122 11.90 -11.12 -7.34
CA LYS A 122 12.20 -12.14 -6.33
C LYS A 122 12.78 -11.55 -5.05
N SER A 123 13.70 -10.58 -5.18
CA SER A 123 14.26 -9.85 -4.04
C SER A 123 13.19 -9.11 -3.24
N LYS A 124 12.22 -8.46 -3.91
CA LYS A 124 11.09 -7.79 -3.26
C LYS A 124 10.15 -8.76 -2.55
N ILE A 125 9.83 -9.90 -3.17
CA ILE A 125 9.03 -10.98 -2.55
C ILE A 125 9.72 -11.48 -1.28
N ASN A 126 11.03 -11.78 -1.35
CA ASN A 126 11.80 -12.24 -0.18
C ASN A 126 11.79 -11.23 0.97
N LYS A 127 11.99 -9.94 0.67
CA LYS A 127 11.91 -8.88 1.69
C LYS A 127 10.54 -8.84 2.37
N LEU A 128 9.46 -8.96 1.60
CA LEU A 128 8.09 -8.98 2.12
C LEU A 128 7.83 -10.23 2.98
N LEU A 129 8.24 -11.41 2.54
CA LEU A 129 8.08 -12.64 3.31
C LEU A 129 8.89 -12.61 4.60
N ASN A 130 10.14 -12.15 4.57
CA ASN A 130 10.94 -11.99 5.79
C ASN A 130 10.33 -10.98 6.76
N ALA A 131 9.82 -9.85 6.26
CA ALA A 131 9.08 -8.88 7.08
C ALA A 131 7.82 -9.51 7.71
N SER A 132 7.10 -10.37 6.98
CA SER A 132 5.92 -11.06 7.53
C SER A 132 6.26 -12.03 8.66
N VAL A 133 7.43 -12.69 8.60
CA VAL A 133 7.94 -13.52 9.69
C VAL A 133 8.24 -12.67 10.92
N GLU A 134 8.96 -11.54 10.74
CA GLU A 134 9.24 -10.62 11.85
C GLU A 134 7.94 -10.11 12.51
N ILE A 135 6.95 -9.74 11.70
CA ILE A 135 5.66 -9.26 12.19
C ILE A 135 4.89 -10.34 12.95
N LEU A 136 4.89 -11.62 12.50
CA LEU A 136 4.27 -12.72 13.26
C LEU A 136 4.86 -12.85 14.67
N PHE A 137 6.18 -12.79 14.80
CA PHE A 137 6.83 -12.83 16.11
C PHE A 137 6.49 -11.60 16.97
N GLN A 138 6.39 -10.42 16.36
CA GLN A 138 5.95 -9.20 17.05
C GLN A 138 4.50 -9.34 17.56
N ILE A 139 3.61 -9.92 16.76
CA ILE A 139 2.23 -10.19 17.17
C ILE A 139 2.19 -11.19 18.33
N LYS A 140 2.92 -12.32 18.24
CA LYS A 140 3.04 -13.30 19.33
C LYS A 140 3.51 -12.66 20.64
N PHE A 141 4.42 -11.69 20.56
CA PHE A 141 4.90 -10.94 21.72
C PHE A 141 3.84 -9.98 22.32
N LEU A 142 3.03 -9.35 21.47
CA LEU A 142 2.07 -8.31 21.86
C LEU A 142 0.64 -8.81 22.17
N ASP A 143 0.29 -10.02 21.74
CA ASP A 143 -1.07 -10.58 21.74
C ASP A 143 -1.86 -10.33 23.05
N LYS A 144 -1.17 -10.36 24.19
CA LYS A 144 -1.77 -10.10 25.52
C LYS A 144 -1.43 -8.75 26.13
N THR A 145 -0.38 -8.07 25.68
CA THR A 145 0.14 -6.85 26.33
C THR A 145 -0.26 -5.57 25.61
N ASN A 146 -0.59 -5.66 24.32
CA ASN A 146 -0.98 -4.55 23.48
C ASN A 146 -1.88 -5.02 22.32
N PRO A 147 -3.18 -5.27 22.57
CA PRO A 147 -4.10 -5.76 21.53
C PRO A 147 -4.31 -4.77 20.38
N ILE A 148 -4.20 -3.46 20.64
CA ILE A 148 -4.34 -2.43 19.60
C ILE A 148 -3.19 -2.53 18.59
N LEU A 149 -1.95 -2.61 19.08
CA LEU A 149 -0.79 -2.75 18.20
C LEU A 149 -0.75 -4.12 17.53
N SER A 150 -1.16 -5.17 18.24
CA SER A 150 -1.33 -6.53 17.68
C SER A 150 -2.26 -6.51 16.46
N ALA A 151 -3.47 -5.94 16.59
CA ALA A 151 -4.44 -5.85 15.50
C ALA A 151 -3.95 -4.97 14.32
N ALA A 152 -3.17 -3.92 14.61
CA ALA A 152 -2.55 -3.11 13.56
C ALA A 152 -1.51 -3.91 12.77
N LEU A 153 -0.68 -4.71 13.45
CA LEU A 153 0.29 -5.60 12.81
C LEU A 153 -0.37 -6.75 12.02
N GLU A 154 -1.50 -7.28 12.47
CA GLU A 154 -2.30 -8.23 11.68
C GLU A 154 -2.77 -7.59 10.37
N SER A 155 -3.16 -6.31 10.40
CA SER A 155 -3.52 -5.56 9.19
C SER A 155 -2.32 -5.38 8.25
N GLU A 156 -1.11 -5.22 8.79
CA GLU A 156 0.13 -5.21 7.99
C GLU A 156 0.38 -6.56 7.33
N LEU A 157 0.16 -7.69 8.02
CA LEU A 157 0.27 -9.01 7.41
C LEU A 157 -0.67 -9.19 6.23
N LEU A 158 -1.93 -8.73 6.34
CA LEU A 158 -2.88 -8.76 5.23
C LEU A 158 -2.44 -7.89 4.05
N SER A 159 -1.84 -6.73 4.34
CA SER A 159 -1.24 -5.86 3.34
C SER A 159 -0.07 -6.55 2.63
N ILE A 160 0.84 -7.16 3.38
CA ILE A 160 1.97 -7.93 2.83
C ILE A 160 1.48 -9.10 1.96
N ARG A 161 0.49 -9.87 2.43
CA ARG A 161 -0.13 -10.96 1.66
C ARG A 161 -0.57 -10.48 0.29
N THR A 162 -1.25 -9.35 0.26
CA THR A 162 -1.75 -8.73 -0.97
C THR A 162 -0.60 -8.27 -1.88
N LYS A 163 0.45 -7.65 -1.32
CA LYS A 163 1.64 -7.23 -2.09
C LYS A 163 2.39 -8.41 -2.69
N CYS A 164 2.57 -9.50 -1.94
CA CYS A 164 3.18 -10.72 -2.44
C CYS A 164 2.40 -11.28 -3.65
N LEU A 165 1.06 -11.33 -3.57
CA LEU A 165 0.22 -11.77 -4.69
C LEU A 165 0.37 -10.85 -5.92
N TYR A 166 0.49 -9.54 -5.74
CA TYR A 166 0.77 -8.63 -6.86
C TYR A 166 2.13 -8.87 -7.49
N TRP A 167 3.15 -9.19 -6.69
CA TRP A 167 4.45 -9.58 -7.24
C TRP A 167 4.38 -10.95 -7.94
N PHE A 168 3.68 -11.94 -7.38
CA PHE A 168 3.52 -13.23 -8.04
C PHE A 168 2.85 -13.07 -9.41
N TYR A 169 1.84 -12.22 -9.50
CA TYR A 169 1.18 -11.91 -10.76
C TYR A 169 2.14 -11.36 -11.85
N THR A 170 3.24 -10.70 -11.46
CA THR A 170 4.20 -10.16 -12.44
C THR A 170 5.07 -11.23 -13.11
N ILE A 171 5.26 -12.39 -12.46
CA ILE A 171 6.21 -13.43 -12.90
C ILE A 171 5.57 -14.81 -13.13
N TYR A 172 4.38 -15.07 -12.59
CA TYR A 172 3.63 -16.33 -12.72
C TYR A 172 2.34 -16.16 -13.53
N ASP A 173 1.57 -17.24 -13.71
CA ASP A 173 0.30 -17.20 -14.44
C ASP A 173 -0.74 -16.29 -13.74
N ARG A 174 -1.27 -15.33 -14.50
CA ARG A 174 -2.21 -14.30 -14.01
C ARG A 174 -3.50 -14.91 -13.50
N ASP A 175 -4.09 -15.85 -14.23
CA ASP A 175 -5.40 -16.39 -13.94
C ASP A 175 -5.34 -17.30 -12.71
N THR A 176 -4.28 -18.07 -12.58
CA THR A 176 -3.99 -18.89 -11.40
C THR A 176 -3.78 -18.01 -10.16
N VAL A 177 -2.93 -16.98 -10.23
CA VAL A 177 -2.70 -16.06 -9.10
C VAL A 177 -3.97 -15.30 -8.71
N LEU A 178 -4.83 -14.94 -9.69
CA LEU A 178 -6.12 -14.32 -9.39
C LEU A 178 -7.05 -15.28 -8.62
N LYS A 179 -7.13 -16.55 -9.00
CA LYS A 179 -7.90 -17.57 -8.26
C LYS A 179 -7.39 -17.75 -6.83
N ILE A 180 -6.07 -17.78 -6.65
CA ILE A 180 -5.43 -17.84 -5.32
C ILE A 180 -5.85 -16.62 -4.49
N LYS A 181 -5.76 -15.41 -5.05
CA LYS A 181 -6.18 -14.18 -4.38
C LYS A 181 -7.65 -14.24 -3.96
N GLN A 182 -8.54 -14.67 -4.85
CA GLN A 182 -9.98 -14.81 -4.56
C GLN A 182 -10.23 -15.80 -3.43
N GLY A 183 -9.57 -16.97 -3.46
CA GLY A 183 -9.68 -17.97 -2.37
C GLY A 183 -9.22 -17.42 -1.02
N LEU A 184 -8.08 -16.71 -0.97
CA LEU A 184 -7.57 -16.08 0.25
C LEU A 184 -8.47 -14.93 0.78
N GLN A 185 -9.26 -14.30 -0.08
CA GLN A 185 -10.19 -13.22 0.28
C GLN A 185 -11.50 -13.73 0.88
N LEU A 186 -11.94 -14.94 0.52
CA LEU A 186 -13.15 -15.56 1.08
C LEU A 186 -13.01 -15.87 2.57
N ASN A 187 -11.78 -15.97 3.07
CA ASN A 187 -11.43 -16.10 4.48
C ASN A 187 -12.10 -17.28 5.19
N THR A 188 -12.43 -18.36 4.46
CA THR A 188 -12.87 -19.63 5.04
C THR A 188 -11.69 -20.59 5.10
N LYS A 189 -11.69 -21.52 6.07
CA LYS A 189 -10.60 -22.51 6.21
C LYS A 189 -10.36 -23.30 4.93
N GLU A 190 -11.43 -23.74 4.28
CA GLU A 190 -11.38 -24.50 3.03
C GLU A 190 -10.88 -23.65 1.85
N SER A 191 -11.38 -22.42 1.68
CA SER A 191 -10.95 -21.54 0.59
C SER A 191 -9.48 -21.13 0.72
N ILE A 192 -9.00 -20.89 1.94
CA ILE A 192 -7.59 -20.62 2.22
C ILE A 192 -6.74 -21.86 1.89
N ALA A 193 -7.13 -23.05 2.34
CA ALA A 193 -6.39 -24.28 2.05
C ALA A 193 -6.27 -24.54 0.54
N ASN A 194 -7.39 -24.48 -0.18
CA ASN A 194 -7.42 -24.67 -1.64
C ASN A 194 -6.56 -23.63 -2.38
N ALA A 195 -6.58 -22.37 -1.92
CA ALA A 195 -5.76 -21.31 -2.49
C ALA A 195 -4.26 -21.56 -2.25
N LEU A 196 -3.88 -22.06 -1.07
CA LEU A 196 -2.49 -22.37 -0.74
C LEU A 196 -1.98 -23.61 -1.49
N GLU A 197 -2.82 -24.61 -1.72
CA GLU A 197 -2.48 -25.75 -2.58
C GLU A 197 -2.21 -25.29 -4.01
N LEU A 198 -3.09 -24.45 -4.57
CA LEU A 198 -2.90 -23.89 -5.91
C LEU A 198 -1.62 -23.03 -5.99
N LEU A 199 -1.30 -22.28 -4.94
CA LEU A 199 -0.06 -21.51 -4.84
C LEU A 199 1.19 -22.41 -4.89
N GLN A 200 1.17 -23.56 -4.25
CA GLN A 200 2.30 -24.49 -4.23
C GLN A 200 2.59 -25.13 -5.60
N LEU A 201 1.57 -25.22 -6.47
CA LEU A 201 1.72 -25.71 -7.84
C LEU A 201 2.27 -24.63 -8.78
N GLU A 202 1.88 -23.37 -8.57
CA GLU A 202 2.22 -22.25 -9.47
C GLU A 202 3.55 -21.58 -9.11
N VAL A 203 3.79 -21.36 -7.81
CA VAL A 203 4.89 -20.52 -7.30
C VAL A 203 6.06 -21.38 -6.84
N ASN A 204 7.28 -20.90 -7.12
CA ASN A 204 8.52 -21.54 -6.67
C ASN A 204 8.45 -21.93 -5.18
N LYS A 205 8.94 -23.14 -4.89
CA LYS A 205 8.87 -23.79 -3.58
C LYS A 205 9.37 -22.93 -2.42
N ASP A 206 10.41 -22.13 -2.61
CA ASP A 206 10.98 -21.31 -1.55
C ASP A 206 10.00 -20.20 -1.12
N PHE A 207 9.29 -19.59 -2.07
CA PHE A 207 8.28 -18.57 -1.76
C PHE A 207 6.97 -19.19 -1.31
N SER A 208 6.49 -20.24 -1.99
CA SER A 208 5.19 -20.84 -1.69
C SER A 208 5.19 -21.49 -0.31
N SER A 209 6.26 -22.19 0.09
CA SER A 209 6.35 -22.79 1.42
C SER A 209 6.27 -21.76 2.55
N LEU A 210 7.07 -20.69 2.48
CA LEU A 210 7.07 -19.64 3.49
C LEU A 210 5.76 -18.83 3.48
N PHE A 211 5.24 -18.50 2.30
CA PHE A 211 3.94 -17.84 2.18
C PHE A 211 2.82 -18.68 2.79
N SER A 212 2.76 -19.98 2.48
CA SER A 212 1.77 -20.90 3.06
C SER A 212 1.87 -20.92 4.58
N LEU A 213 3.07 -21.06 5.14
CA LEU A 213 3.27 -21.10 6.59
C LEU A 213 2.82 -19.81 7.29
N VAL A 214 3.06 -18.63 6.68
CA VAL A 214 2.66 -17.35 7.27
C VAL A 214 1.14 -17.15 7.19
N PHE A 215 0.52 -17.51 6.06
CA PHE A 215 -0.86 -17.14 5.73
C PHE A 215 -1.88 -18.28 5.80
N GLU A 216 -1.49 -19.47 6.23
CA GLU A 216 -2.42 -20.57 6.54
C GLU A 216 -3.37 -20.22 7.70
N ASN A 217 -4.46 -20.98 7.81
CA ASN A 217 -5.44 -20.79 8.87
C ASN A 217 -5.08 -21.61 10.13
N SER A 218 -3.95 -21.29 10.73
CA SER A 218 -3.46 -21.83 12.01
C SER A 218 -3.23 -20.70 13.01
N SER A 219 -3.06 -21.03 14.30
CA SER A 219 -2.82 -20.02 15.34
C SER A 219 -1.45 -19.35 15.15
N ILE A 220 -1.32 -18.09 15.59
CA ILE A 220 -0.04 -17.37 15.50
C ILE A 220 1.05 -18.11 16.29
N GLN A 221 0.68 -18.73 17.41
CA GLN A 221 1.58 -19.57 18.20
C GLN A 221 2.12 -20.76 17.39
N ASP A 222 1.25 -21.50 16.70
CA ASP A 222 1.66 -22.66 15.88
C ASP A 222 2.58 -22.23 14.73
N LYS A 223 2.25 -21.12 14.05
CA LYS A 223 3.08 -20.56 12.98
C LYS A 223 4.48 -20.19 13.48
N CYS A 224 4.54 -19.49 14.61
CA CYS A 224 5.83 -19.08 15.20
C CYS A 224 6.65 -20.29 15.64
N LEU A 225 6.03 -21.33 16.21
CA LEU A 225 6.73 -22.56 16.62
C LEU A 225 7.39 -23.27 15.43
N GLN A 226 6.72 -23.31 14.29
CA GLN A 226 7.30 -23.86 13.05
C GLN A 226 8.43 -22.97 12.52
N LEU A 227 8.26 -21.64 12.54
CA LEU A 227 9.26 -20.69 12.07
C LEU A 227 10.54 -20.68 12.94
N GLU A 228 10.44 -20.94 14.24
CA GLU A 228 11.58 -20.99 15.18
C GLU A 228 12.63 -22.04 14.82
N GLN A 229 12.29 -23.03 13.98
CA GLN A 229 13.23 -24.03 13.47
C GLN A 229 14.27 -23.43 12.51
N HIS A 230 13.91 -22.33 11.82
CA HIS A 230 14.73 -21.71 10.79
C HIS A 230 15.07 -20.24 11.08
N TYR A 231 14.30 -19.58 11.95
CA TYR A 231 14.44 -18.17 12.29
C TYR A 231 14.77 -17.99 13.78
N LYS A 232 15.87 -17.29 14.07
CA LYS A 232 16.23 -16.92 15.44
C LYS A 232 15.71 -15.52 15.75
N PHE A 233 14.55 -15.44 16.39
CA PHE A 233 13.99 -14.15 16.77
C PHE A 233 14.57 -13.69 18.12
N LYS A 234 15.19 -12.51 18.14
CA LYS A 234 15.64 -11.88 19.40
C LYS A 234 14.49 -11.07 19.96
N GLN A 235 14.07 -11.38 21.18
CA GLN A 235 13.07 -10.58 21.88
C GLN A 235 13.58 -9.15 22.05
N ILE A 236 12.78 -8.18 21.62
CA ILE A 236 13.02 -6.75 21.80
C ILE A 236 11.99 -6.19 22.79
N SER A 237 12.32 -5.05 23.41
CA SER A 237 11.36 -4.36 24.27
C SER A 237 10.23 -3.74 23.46
N GLU A 238 9.07 -3.51 24.09
CA GLU A 238 7.95 -2.79 23.44
C GLU A 238 8.37 -1.39 22.96
N ASN A 239 9.27 -0.70 23.68
CA ASN A 239 9.77 0.62 23.27
C ASN A 239 10.64 0.52 22.01
N THR A 240 11.53 -0.47 21.95
CA THR A 240 12.33 -0.74 20.73
C THR A 240 11.43 -1.11 19.56
N LEU A 241 10.40 -1.94 19.77
CA LEU A 241 9.43 -2.28 18.73
C LEU A 241 8.68 -1.04 18.22
N ALA A 242 8.18 -0.20 19.13
CA ALA A 242 7.53 1.05 18.77
C ALA A 242 8.42 1.95 17.91
N LYS A 243 9.70 2.12 18.29
CA LYS A 243 10.68 2.88 17.50
C LYS A 243 10.89 2.24 16.12
N ASN A 244 11.06 0.92 16.06
CA ASN A 244 11.24 0.20 14.80
C ASN A 244 10.07 0.44 13.84
N ILE A 245 8.83 0.41 14.34
CA ILE A 245 7.63 0.66 13.54
C ILE A 245 7.56 2.11 13.06
N ILE A 246 7.78 3.07 13.96
CA ILE A 246 7.72 4.51 13.63
C ILE A 246 8.74 4.87 12.54
N TYR A 247 9.95 4.31 12.64
CA TYR A 247 11.09 4.59 11.77
C TYR A 247 11.26 3.63 10.59
N ASP A 248 10.28 2.77 10.33
CA ASP A 248 10.30 1.81 9.21
C ASP A 248 11.56 0.92 9.18
N VAL A 249 12.01 0.48 10.36
CA VAL A 249 13.15 -0.45 10.46
C VAL A 249 12.73 -1.78 9.85
N ASN A 250 13.49 -2.25 8.84
CA ASN A 250 13.29 -3.48 8.06
C ASN A 250 12.02 -3.54 7.19
N TYR A 251 10.97 -2.80 7.54
CA TYR A 251 9.70 -2.80 6.82
C TYR A 251 9.05 -1.41 6.88
N ARG A 252 8.40 -1.00 5.78
CA ARG A 252 7.66 0.27 5.72
C ARG A 252 6.24 0.06 6.22
N TYR A 253 5.96 0.55 7.41
CA TYR A 253 4.65 0.45 8.05
C TYR A 253 3.69 1.52 7.55
N THR A 254 2.40 1.21 7.59
CA THR A 254 1.34 2.15 7.20
C THR A 254 1.21 3.28 8.22
N SER A 255 0.69 4.42 7.76
CA SER A 255 0.34 5.53 8.66
C SER A 255 -0.61 5.09 9.77
N TRP A 256 -1.51 4.14 9.50
CA TRP A 256 -2.42 3.57 10.50
C TRP A 256 -1.66 2.87 11.63
N THR A 257 -0.76 1.96 11.30
CA THR A 257 0.04 1.23 12.30
C THR A 257 0.91 2.20 13.12
N LYS A 258 1.50 3.21 12.48
CA LYS A 258 2.24 4.28 13.19
C LYS A 258 1.33 5.08 14.13
N SER A 259 0.11 5.41 13.72
CA SER A 259 -0.87 6.06 14.61
C SER A 259 -1.21 5.19 15.81
N CYS A 260 -1.42 3.88 15.61
CA CYS A 260 -1.68 2.94 16.69
C CYS A 260 -0.52 2.89 17.69
N VAL A 261 0.74 2.93 17.22
CA VAL A 261 1.91 3.02 18.10
C VAL A 261 1.87 4.31 18.93
N LEU A 262 1.74 5.48 18.30
CA LEU A 262 1.70 6.76 19.03
C LEU A 262 0.56 6.79 20.05
N TYR A 263 -0.61 6.28 19.67
CA TYR A 263 -1.75 6.16 20.56
C TYR A 263 -1.47 5.26 21.77
N THR A 264 -0.84 4.09 21.56
CA THR A 264 -0.56 3.20 22.70
C THR A 264 0.55 3.70 23.61
N ILE A 265 1.53 4.41 23.06
CA ILE A 265 2.56 5.08 23.85
C ILE A 265 1.91 6.11 24.79
N ASN A 266 0.95 6.88 24.25
CA ASN A 266 0.19 7.83 25.05
C ASN A 266 -0.56 7.14 26.20
N LEU A 267 -1.32 6.08 25.90
CA LEU A 267 -2.11 5.35 26.89
C LEU A 267 -1.27 4.77 28.03
N LYS A 268 -0.05 4.33 27.73
CA LYS A 268 0.86 3.74 28.72
C LYS A 268 1.66 4.80 29.48
N HIS A 269 1.44 6.09 29.22
CA HIS A 269 2.27 7.20 29.72
C HIS A 269 3.78 6.97 29.49
N ASN A 270 4.10 6.26 28.41
CA ASN A 270 5.48 6.06 28.02
C ASN A 270 5.95 7.31 27.29
N PHE A 271 7.05 7.90 27.74
CA PHE A 271 7.59 9.10 27.10
C PHE A 271 8.49 8.70 25.93
N LEU A 272 8.06 9.02 24.71
CA LEU A 272 9.00 9.24 23.61
C LEU A 272 9.49 10.69 23.70
N ALA A 273 10.78 10.90 23.43
CA ALA A 273 11.29 12.27 23.35
C ALA A 273 10.55 13.03 22.23
N PRO A 274 10.19 14.31 22.44
CA PRO A 274 9.40 15.09 21.48
C PRO A 274 9.99 15.10 20.07
N GLU A 275 11.32 15.02 19.93
CA GLU A 275 12.01 14.91 18.64
C GLU A 275 11.57 13.69 17.80
N PHE A 276 11.16 12.60 18.44
CA PHE A 276 10.69 11.39 17.75
C PHE A 276 9.23 11.51 17.29
N ILE A 277 8.50 12.52 17.76
CA ILE A 277 7.07 12.72 17.49
C ILE A 277 6.86 13.86 16.50
N MET A 278 7.67 14.93 16.63
CA MET A 278 7.57 16.15 15.83
C MET A 278 7.43 15.92 14.32
N PRO A 279 8.20 15.01 13.67
CA PRO A 279 8.07 14.79 12.22
C PRO A 279 6.67 14.36 11.79
N PHE A 280 5.93 13.67 12.66
CA PHE A 280 4.60 13.14 12.36
C PHE A 280 3.48 14.18 12.50
N THR A 281 3.73 15.30 13.20
CA THR A 281 2.80 16.44 13.25
C THR A 281 2.65 17.14 11.89
N LEU A 282 3.59 16.90 10.98
CA LEU A 282 3.56 17.42 9.61
C LEU A 282 3.08 16.37 8.60
N SER A 283 2.57 15.23 9.07
CA SER A 283 2.06 14.15 8.22
C SER A 283 0.90 14.63 7.34
N LYS A 284 0.91 14.22 6.06
CA LYS A 284 -0.23 14.39 5.14
C LYS A 284 -1.41 13.47 5.49
N ASN A 285 -1.16 12.40 6.24
CA ASN A 285 -2.23 11.55 6.77
C ASN A 285 -2.81 12.20 8.04
N GLU A 286 -4.09 12.56 7.98
CA GLU A 286 -4.79 13.29 9.05
C GLU A 286 -4.81 12.52 10.38
N VAL A 287 -5.03 11.21 10.36
CA VAL A 287 -5.08 10.40 11.59
C VAL A 287 -3.71 10.40 12.28
N LEU A 288 -2.64 10.16 11.53
CA LEU A 288 -1.28 10.17 12.07
C LEU A 288 -0.89 11.55 12.57
N LYS A 289 -1.23 12.59 11.81
CA LYS A 289 -1.01 13.99 12.20
C LYS A 289 -1.68 14.33 13.51
N ASN A 290 -3.00 14.13 13.60
CA ASN A 290 -3.79 14.52 14.77
C ASN A 290 -3.33 13.74 16.02
N THR A 291 -2.98 12.46 15.84
CA THR A 291 -2.47 11.62 16.94
C THR A 291 -1.11 12.10 17.43
N ALA A 292 -0.21 12.47 16.51
CA ALA A 292 1.10 13.01 16.84
C ALA A 292 1.01 14.39 17.51
N GLU A 293 0.15 15.29 17.02
CA GLU A 293 -0.06 16.62 17.60
C GLU A 293 -0.58 16.52 19.04
N HIS A 294 -1.55 15.66 19.30
CA HIS A 294 -2.09 15.44 20.64
C HIS A 294 -1.02 14.95 21.62
N LEU A 295 -0.24 13.93 21.22
CA LEU A 295 0.83 13.40 22.05
C LEU A 295 1.96 14.42 22.26
N TYR A 296 2.34 15.17 21.22
CA TYR A 296 3.38 16.18 21.30
C TYR A 296 3.03 17.28 22.32
N GLN A 297 1.80 17.80 22.28
CA GLN A 297 1.32 18.80 23.24
C GLN A 297 1.39 18.31 24.69
N GLN A 298 1.06 17.04 24.94
CA GLN A 298 1.16 16.45 26.28
C GLN A 298 2.61 16.32 26.73
N THR A 299 3.52 15.89 25.84
CA THR A 299 4.94 15.76 26.19
C THR A 299 5.64 17.10 26.46
N THR A 300 5.26 18.18 25.76
CA THR A 300 5.85 19.52 25.97
C THR A 300 5.24 20.28 27.14
N SER A 301 4.05 19.91 27.60
CA SER A 301 3.39 20.55 28.77
C SER A 301 3.88 20.00 30.10
N HIS A 302 4.63 18.89 30.09
CA HIS A 302 5.18 18.21 31.27
C HIS A 302 6.71 18.37 31.41
N GLN A 303 7.34 19.21 30.58
CA GLN A 303 8.74 19.64 30.70
C GLN A 303 8.81 21.04 31.29
#